data_AF-W6RUU5-F1
#
_entry.id   AF-W6RUU5-F1
#
_cell.length_a   1.000
_cell.length_b   1.000
_cell.length_c   1.000
_cell.angle_alpha   90.00
_cell.angle_beta   90.00
_cell.angle_gamma   90.00
#
_symmetry.space_group_name_H-M   'P 1'
#
loop_
_entity.id
_entity.type
_entity.pdbx_description
1 polymer ?
#
loop_
_entity_poly.entity_id
_entity_poly.type
_entity_poly.pdbx_seq_one_letter_code
_entity_poly.pdbx_strand_id
1 'polypeptide(L)'
;MSKKEALFNVYLKLNKILEKECEIKFKELELERNISNNRRVDIEGILYDNSRFYAEVQIDKTYSRHIQQIKDLISISANDEKTVIAYISTHFRENEVKELMQYAINFDKKNIELMFLTINKEVVNILEEIDNYKSTEKVRALKKLDNINKLFTEKRFLKIQDNNRINKVKSLYKESHFNYEEQILKNILIRLREDCGDVSLNLHYHKAIIGRKFFVIGLGIDSLVLKVTSVDKKGRIGVELIFNGTKNLKLLDKFIIIKDKIDDAFNYILSWDLEHNKIGTYYHKSEFKNDNMVNRLCRDIKEYLIKFPSFIEESLIE
;
A
#
# COMPACT_ATOMS: atom_id res chain seq x y z
N MET A 1 -11.24 3.62 2.50
CA MET A 1 -10.12 3.96 3.39
C MET A 1 -9.91 5.46 3.34
N SER A 2 -9.94 6.09 4.50
CA SER A 2 -9.60 7.50 4.74
C SER A 2 -8.12 7.75 4.43
N LYS A 3 -7.73 8.97 4.04
CA LYS A 3 -6.31 9.32 3.83
C LYS A 3 -5.48 9.11 5.11
N LYS A 4 -6.09 9.37 6.27
CA LYS A 4 -5.49 9.16 7.60
C LYS A 4 -5.19 7.69 7.88
N GLU A 5 -6.12 6.79 7.53
CA GLU A 5 -5.93 5.34 7.67
C GLU A 5 -4.78 4.86 6.77
N ALA A 6 -4.73 5.36 5.53
CA ALA A 6 -3.64 5.09 4.60
C ALA A 6 -2.26 5.50 5.17
N LEU A 7 -2.18 6.72 5.71
CA LEU A 7 -0.98 7.25 6.37
C LEU A 7 -0.56 6.37 7.55
N PHE A 8 -1.51 6.01 8.41
CA PHE A 8 -1.23 5.21 9.58
C PHE A 8 -0.79 3.78 9.23
N ASN A 9 -1.44 3.14 8.24
CA ASN A 9 -1.06 1.81 7.75
C ASN A 9 0.39 1.77 7.24
N VAL A 10 0.81 2.80 6.50
CA VAL A 10 2.21 2.93 6.05
C VAL A 10 3.15 3.10 7.23
N TYR A 11 2.81 3.94 8.21
CA TYR A 11 3.61 4.13 9.42
C TYR A 11 3.76 2.83 10.22
N LEU A 12 2.66 2.08 10.43
CA LEU A 12 2.66 0.80 11.13
C LEU A 12 3.60 -0.21 10.47
N LYS A 13 3.57 -0.30 9.13
CA LYS A 13 4.42 -1.18 8.32
C LYS A 13 5.90 -0.77 8.39
N LEU A 14 6.22 0.49 8.16
CA LEU A 14 7.61 0.96 8.09
C LEU A 14 8.34 0.87 9.43
N ASN A 15 7.65 1.17 10.53
CA ASN A 15 8.26 1.24 11.86
C ASN A 15 8.06 -0.02 12.71
N LYS A 16 7.47 -1.07 12.10
CA LYS A 16 7.19 -2.36 12.73
C LYS A 16 6.42 -2.20 14.05
N ILE A 17 5.48 -1.26 14.09
CA ILE A 17 4.77 -0.89 15.32
C ILE A 17 3.99 -2.09 15.86
N LEU A 18 3.29 -2.83 14.98
CA LEU A 18 2.52 -4.00 15.39
C LEU A 18 3.41 -5.11 15.97
N GLU A 19 4.63 -5.30 15.44
CA GLU A 19 5.58 -6.26 16.01
C GLU A 19 5.98 -5.89 17.44
N LYS A 20 6.29 -4.61 17.66
CA LYS A 20 6.71 -4.09 18.98
C LYS A 20 5.57 -4.09 19.98
N GLU A 21 4.38 -3.65 19.57
CA GLU A 21 3.24 -3.43 20.45
C GLU A 21 2.45 -4.70 20.75
N CYS A 22 2.45 -5.69 19.84
CA CYS A 22 1.65 -6.92 19.98
C CYS A 22 2.52 -8.18 20.17
N GLU A 23 3.84 -8.03 20.31
CA GLU A 23 4.79 -9.13 20.49
C GLU A 23 4.74 -10.19 19.37
N ILE A 24 4.40 -9.76 18.15
CA ILE A 24 4.37 -10.60 16.94
C ILE A 24 5.60 -10.33 16.06
N LYS A 25 5.90 -11.23 15.11
CA LYS A 25 6.96 -11.00 14.11
C LYS A 25 6.48 -11.39 12.72
N PHE A 26 6.56 -10.48 11.76
CA PHE A 26 6.15 -10.74 10.38
C PHE A 26 7.29 -11.37 9.59
N LYS A 27 6.99 -12.50 8.94
CA LYS A 27 7.78 -13.02 7.82
C LYS A 27 7.46 -12.27 6.54
N GLU A 28 6.19 -11.96 6.33
CA GLU A 28 5.68 -11.25 5.15
C GLU A 28 4.62 -10.23 5.59
N LEU A 29 4.60 -9.04 4.97
CA LEU A 29 3.66 -7.96 5.31
C LEU A 29 3.35 -7.09 4.08
N GLU A 30 2.09 -7.00 3.70
CA GLU A 30 1.62 -6.15 2.60
C GLU A 30 0.40 -5.32 3.02
N LEU A 31 0.25 -4.16 2.38
CA LEU A 31 -0.88 -3.25 2.59
C LEU A 31 -1.87 -3.35 1.43
N GLU A 32 -3.15 -3.08 1.69
CA GLU A 32 -4.18 -2.93 0.65
C GLU A 32 -4.33 -4.14 -0.28
N ARG A 33 -4.31 -5.35 0.29
CA ARG A 33 -4.30 -6.58 -0.49
C ARG A 33 -5.71 -7.15 -0.66
N ASN A 34 -6.00 -7.66 -1.86
CA ASN A 34 -7.23 -8.40 -2.11
C ASN A 34 -7.06 -9.86 -1.68
N ILE A 35 -7.95 -10.30 -0.79
CA ILE A 35 -8.07 -11.68 -0.30
C ILE A 35 -9.29 -12.37 -0.94
N SER A 36 -9.62 -13.58 -0.49
CA SER A 36 -10.78 -14.34 -0.95
C SER A 36 -12.06 -13.50 -1.02
N ASN A 37 -12.93 -13.81 -1.98
CA ASN A 37 -14.15 -13.05 -2.29
C ASN A 37 -13.90 -11.60 -2.73
N ASN A 38 -12.69 -11.32 -3.26
CA ASN A 38 -12.29 -10.00 -3.76
C ASN A 38 -12.40 -8.90 -2.68
N ARG A 39 -12.32 -9.29 -1.41
CA ARG A 39 -12.30 -8.37 -0.27
C ARG A 39 -10.91 -7.78 -0.15
N ARG A 40 -10.80 -6.46 -0.02
CA ARG A 40 -9.53 -5.79 0.26
C ARG A 40 -9.33 -5.62 1.77
N VAL A 41 -8.18 -6.01 2.30
CA VAL A 41 -7.78 -5.81 3.71
C VAL A 41 -6.69 -4.75 3.79
N ASP A 42 -6.73 -3.92 4.84
CA ASP A 42 -5.78 -2.83 5.03
C ASP A 42 -4.35 -3.35 5.22
N ILE A 43 -4.19 -4.39 6.04
CA ILE A 43 -2.91 -5.06 6.30
C ILE A 43 -3.10 -6.58 6.25
N GLU A 44 -2.30 -7.25 5.42
CA GLU A 44 -2.18 -8.71 5.41
C GLU A 44 -0.74 -9.12 5.70
N GLY A 45 -0.56 -10.12 6.56
CA GLY A 45 0.76 -10.64 6.92
C GLY A 45 0.79 -12.15 7.10
N ILE A 46 2.00 -12.67 7.16
CA ILE A 46 2.31 -14.02 7.66
C ILE A 46 3.33 -13.86 8.77
N LEU A 47 3.04 -14.43 9.93
CA LEU A 47 3.91 -14.41 11.09
C LEU A 47 4.96 -15.53 11.04
N TYR A 48 6.05 -15.38 11.79
CA TYR A 48 7.11 -16.40 11.87
C TYR A 48 6.65 -17.73 12.49
N ASP A 49 5.59 -17.71 13.30
CA ASP A 49 4.94 -18.92 13.82
C ASP A 49 3.97 -19.57 12.80
N ASN A 50 4.03 -19.14 11.54
CA ASN A 50 3.14 -19.50 10.44
C ASN A 50 1.68 -19.11 10.64
N SER A 51 1.35 -18.15 11.51
CA SER A 51 -0.02 -17.61 11.56
C SER A 51 -0.28 -16.66 10.40
N ARG A 52 -1.50 -16.67 9.87
CA ARG A 52 -2.03 -15.60 9.02
C ARG A 52 -2.31 -14.38 9.90
N PHE A 53 -2.05 -13.18 9.41
CA PHE A 53 -2.37 -11.94 10.10
C PHE A 53 -3.21 -11.05 9.20
N TYR A 54 -4.29 -10.49 9.76
CA TYR A 54 -5.10 -9.45 9.14
C TYR A 54 -5.23 -8.27 10.09
N ALA A 55 -5.21 -7.04 9.56
CA ALA A 55 -5.67 -5.89 10.32
C ALA A 55 -6.60 -4.99 9.50
N GLU A 56 -7.55 -4.37 10.21
CA GLU A 56 -8.40 -3.30 9.73
C GLU A 56 -8.24 -2.09 10.65
N VAL A 57 -8.03 -0.92 10.05
CA VAL A 57 -7.78 0.32 10.76
C VAL A 57 -8.94 1.28 10.54
N GLN A 58 -9.53 1.72 11.63
CA GLN A 58 -10.62 2.68 11.65
C GLN A 58 -10.20 3.92 12.44
N ILE A 59 -9.99 5.05 11.75
CA ILE A 59 -9.72 6.32 12.44
C ILE A 59 -11.02 7.13 12.64
N ASP A 60 -12.00 6.96 11.76
CA ASP A 60 -13.25 7.72 11.74
C ASP A 60 -14.47 6.90 12.27
N LYS A 61 -15.64 7.53 12.45
CA LYS A 61 -16.78 6.98 13.24
C LYS A 61 -17.74 6.01 12.51
N THR A 62 -17.35 5.32 11.44
CA THR A 62 -18.28 4.50 10.62
C THR A 62 -18.45 3.06 11.12
N TYR A 63 -18.96 2.88 12.34
CA TYR A 63 -18.92 1.62 13.10
C TYR A 63 -19.52 0.37 12.42
N SER A 64 -20.70 0.45 11.79
CA SER A 64 -21.41 -0.74 11.29
C SER A 64 -20.67 -1.47 10.16
N ARG A 65 -20.02 -0.72 9.27
CA ARG A 65 -19.24 -1.28 8.17
C ARG A 65 -18.00 -2.02 8.68
N HIS A 66 -17.30 -1.46 9.66
CA HIS A 66 -16.06 -2.05 10.19
C HIS A 66 -16.33 -3.32 11.00
N ILE A 67 -17.43 -3.36 11.76
CA ILE A 67 -17.86 -4.61 12.42
C ILE A 67 -18.07 -5.72 11.39
N GLN A 68 -18.77 -5.42 10.29
CA GLN A 68 -18.96 -6.39 9.22
C GLN A 68 -17.62 -6.80 8.58
N GLN A 69 -16.70 -5.86 8.37
CA GLN A 69 -15.36 -6.15 7.87
C GLN A 69 -14.60 -7.14 8.77
N ILE A 70 -14.68 -7.00 10.10
CA ILE A 70 -14.07 -7.95 11.04
C ILE A 70 -14.78 -9.31 11.00
N LYS A 71 -16.12 -9.33 10.96
CA LYS A 71 -16.90 -10.58 10.81
C LYS A 71 -16.54 -11.33 9.53
N ASP A 72 -16.35 -10.61 8.43
CA ASP A 72 -15.93 -11.19 7.15
C ASP A 72 -14.54 -11.83 7.26
N LEU A 73 -13.59 -11.18 7.97
CA LEU A 73 -12.26 -11.74 8.21
C LEU A 73 -12.32 -13.00 9.08
N ILE A 74 -13.13 -12.98 10.15
CA ILE A 74 -13.40 -14.16 10.99
C ILE A 74 -13.96 -15.28 10.10
N SER A 75 -14.91 -14.97 9.22
CA SER A 75 -15.58 -15.93 8.34
C SER A 75 -14.63 -16.55 7.30
N ILE A 76 -13.75 -15.76 6.68
CA ILE A 76 -12.79 -16.20 5.67
C ILE A 76 -11.60 -16.97 6.26
N SER A 77 -11.30 -16.75 7.56
CA SER A 77 -10.25 -17.49 8.25
C SER A 77 -10.52 -19.00 8.20
N ALA A 78 -9.52 -19.76 7.76
CA ALA A 78 -9.65 -21.21 7.59
C ALA A 78 -9.57 -21.92 8.95
N ASN A 79 -10.37 -22.97 9.12
CA ASN A 79 -10.47 -23.72 10.39
C ASN A 79 -9.11 -24.34 10.81
N ASP A 80 -8.32 -24.72 9.81
CA ASP A 80 -7.01 -25.35 9.93
C ASP A 80 -5.83 -24.35 9.89
N GLU A 81 -6.05 -23.05 9.71
CA GLU A 81 -4.98 -22.04 9.77
C GLU A 81 -5.07 -21.24 11.06
N LYS A 82 -3.96 -21.09 11.79
CA LYS A 82 -3.88 -20.12 12.89
C LYS A 82 -3.97 -18.72 12.30
N THR A 83 -4.94 -17.93 12.75
CA THR A 83 -5.20 -16.59 12.22
C THR A 83 -5.27 -15.56 13.34
N VAL A 84 -4.52 -14.47 13.20
CA VAL A 84 -4.56 -13.30 14.06
C VAL A 84 -5.29 -12.19 13.31
N ILE A 85 -6.30 -11.58 13.95
CA ILE A 85 -7.08 -10.48 13.39
C ILE A 85 -6.99 -9.30 14.35
N ALA A 86 -6.38 -8.21 13.90
CA ALA A 86 -6.31 -6.96 14.65
C ALA A 86 -7.33 -5.94 14.15
N TYR A 87 -8.26 -5.56 15.01
CA TYR A 87 -9.11 -4.42 14.79
C TYR A 87 -8.52 -3.21 15.53
N ILE A 88 -8.14 -2.18 14.78
CA ILE A 88 -7.43 -1.01 15.29
C ILE A 88 -8.36 0.19 15.14
N SER A 89 -8.75 0.85 16.24
CA SER A 89 -9.73 1.93 16.19
C SER A 89 -9.43 3.05 17.19
N THR A 90 -9.91 4.27 16.92
CA THR A 90 -9.86 5.37 17.91
C THR A 90 -10.76 5.13 19.12
N HIS A 91 -11.78 4.27 18.97
CA HIS A 91 -12.70 3.91 20.05
C HIS A 91 -13.40 2.59 19.72
N PHE A 92 -13.67 1.79 20.76
CA PHE A 92 -14.53 0.62 20.67
C PHE A 92 -15.71 0.76 21.62
N ARG A 93 -16.93 0.50 21.14
CA ARG A 93 -18.07 0.38 22.04
C ARG A 93 -18.11 -1.02 22.64
N GLU A 94 -18.42 -1.10 23.92
CA GLU A 94 -18.40 -2.37 24.67
C GLU A 94 -19.30 -3.44 24.07
N ASN A 95 -20.48 -3.06 23.58
CA ASN A 95 -21.40 -3.96 22.90
C ASN A 95 -20.83 -4.51 21.59
N GLU A 96 -20.08 -3.73 20.84
CA GLU A 96 -19.46 -4.14 19.56
C GLU A 96 -18.30 -5.12 19.81
N VAL A 97 -17.49 -4.87 20.84
CA VAL A 97 -16.43 -5.80 21.27
C VAL A 97 -17.05 -7.14 21.68
N LYS A 98 -18.09 -7.11 22.52
CA LYS A 98 -18.81 -8.31 22.96
C LYS A 98 -19.44 -9.06 21.79
N GLU A 99 -20.05 -8.34 20.84
CA GLU A 99 -20.63 -8.93 19.63
C GLU A 99 -19.57 -9.65 18.79
N LEU A 100 -18.41 -9.02 18.54
CA LEU A 100 -17.33 -9.61 17.75
C LEU A 100 -16.68 -10.82 18.46
N MET A 101 -16.49 -10.72 19.77
CA MET A 101 -15.98 -11.83 20.58
C MET A 101 -16.95 -13.02 20.56
N GLN A 102 -18.25 -12.78 20.78
CA GLN A 102 -19.27 -13.83 20.72
C GLN A 102 -19.38 -14.42 19.31
N TYR A 103 -19.31 -13.58 18.28
CA TYR A 103 -19.33 -14.04 16.89
C TYR A 103 -18.16 -14.99 16.61
N ALA A 104 -16.94 -14.66 17.06
CA ALA A 104 -15.79 -15.54 16.90
C ALA A 104 -15.94 -16.86 17.67
N ILE A 105 -16.48 -16.82 18.89
CA ILE A 105 -16.75 -18.02 19.71
C ILE A 105 -17.76 -18.94 19.02
N ASN A 106 -18.79 -18.38 18.38
CA ASN A 106 -19.83 -19.14 17.69
C ASN A 106 -19.34 -19.82 16.40
N PHE A 107 -18.17 -19.44 15.87
CA PHE A 107 -17.54 -20.14 14.75
C PHE A 107 -16.75 -21.34 15.28
N ASP A 108 -17.45 -22.47 15.41
CA ASP A 108 -16.85 -23.75 15.76
C ASP A 108 -15.63 -24.06 14.87
N LYS A 109 -14.58 -24.60 15.52
CA LYS A 109 -13.37 -25.15 14.88
C LYS A 109 -12.39 -24.15 14.26
N LYS A 110 -12.39 -22.89 14.69
CA LYS A 110 -11.40 -21.89 14.22
C LYS A 110 -10.29 -21.61 15.24
N ASN A 111 -9.08 -21.46 14.72
CA ASN A 111 -7.90 -21.05 15.48
C ASN A 111 -7.68 -19.54 15.30
N ILE A 112 -8.40 -18.72 16.08
CA ILE A 112 -8.42 -17.26 15.93
C ILE A 112 -7.91 -16.56 17.19
N GLU A 113 -7.05 -15.57 16.98
CA GLU A 113 -6.71 -14.56 17.97
C GLU A 113 -7.24 -13.20 17.50
N LEU A 114 -8.22 -12.65 18.23
CA LEU A 114 -8.74 -11.30 17.99
C LEU A 114 -8.03 -10.30 18.89
N MET A 115 -7.49 -9.24 18.30
CA MET A 115 -6.85 -8.11 18.98
C MET A 115 -7.67 -6.84 18.75
N PHE A 116 -7.93 -6.09 19.82
CA PHE A 116 -8.56 -4.77 19.76
C PHE A 116 -7.55 -3.74 20.26
N LEU A 117 -7.11 -2.85 19.38
CA LEU A 117 -6.05 -1.87 19.67
C LEU A 117 -6.63 -0.45 19.58
N THR A 118 -6.69 0.24 20.72
CA THR A 118 -7.25 1.60 20.77
C THR A 118 -6.17 2.62 20.46
N ILE A 119 -6.33 3.38 19.38
CA ILE A 119 -5.40 4.40 18.91
C ILE A 119 -5.43 5.60 19.87
N ASN A 120 -4.25 6.09 20.26
CA ASN A 120 -4.12 7.34 20.99
C ASN A 120 -4.62 8.53 20.16
N LYS A 121 -5.47 9.39 20.73
CA LYS A 121 -6.01 10.58 20.03
C LYS A 121 -4.92 11.52 19.51
N GLU A 122 -3.76 11.58 20.15
CA GLU A 122 -2.62 12.38 19.67
C GLU A 122 -2.12 11.91 18.30
N VAL A 123 -2.16 10.59 18.02
CA VAL A 123 -1.84 10.02 16.70
C VAL A 123 -2.77 10.60 15.65
N VAL A 124 -4.07 10.67 15.95
CA VAL A 124 -5.09 11.17 15.02
C VAL A 124 -4.83 12.62 14.67
N ASN A 125 -4.53 13.45 15.67
CA ASN A 125 -4.23 14.87 15.47
C ASN A 125 -3.00 15.08 14.59
N ILE A 126 -1.93 14.31 14.81
CA ILE A 126 -0.73 14.38 13.97
C ILE A 126 -1.02 13.89 12.55
N LEU A 127 -1.80 12.83 12.37
CA LEU A 127 -2.21 12.35 11.05
C LEU A 127 -3.06 13.37 10.29
N GLU A 128 -3.93 14.11 10.99
CA GLU A 128 -4.70 15.23 10.43
C GLU A 128 -3.80 16.38 9.98
N GLU A 129 -2.78 16.73 10.77
CA GLU A 129 -1.77 17.71 10.38
C GLU A 129 -1.05 17.28 9.09
N ILE A 130 -0.56 16.03 9.06
CA ILE A 130 0.19 15.47 7.93
C ILE A 130 -0.66 15.36 6.67
N ASP A 131 -1.97 15.15 6.77
CA ASP A 131 -2.82 15.07 5.58
C ASP A 131 -2.87 16.38 4.77
N ASN A 132 -2.51 17.51 5.40
CA ASN A 132 -2.41 18.81 4.73
C ASN A 132 -1.06 19.05 4.04
N TYR A 133 -0.07 18.16 4.22
CA TYR A 133 1.25 18.33 3.63
C TYR A 133 1.24 17.95 2.15
N LYS A 134 2.26 18.39 1.41
CA LYS A 134 2.46 17.95 0.03
C LYS A 134 2.61 16.43 -0.03
N SER A 135 2.10 15.82 -1.10
CA SER A 135 2.07 14.36 -1.23
C SER A 135 3.45 13.70 -1.05
N THR A 136 4.50 14.37 -1.51
CA THR A 136 5.91 13.95 -1.43
C THR A 136 6.54 14.08 -0.04
N GLU A 137 5.90 14.81 0.88
CA GLU A 137 6.40 15.08 2.23
C GLU A 137 5.69 14.20 3.29
N LYS A 138 4.49 13.70 2.96
CA LYS A 138 3.64 12.98 3.91
C LYS A 138 4.33 11.80 4.59
N VAL A 139 5.04 10.95 3.84
CA VAL A 139 5.69 9.75 4.42
C VAL A 139 6.82 10.14 5.38
N ARG A 140 7.63 11.15 5.03
CA ARG A 140 8.68 11.66 5.93
C ARG A 140 8.09 12.24 7.21
N ALA A 141 6.98 12.97 7.09
CA ALA A 141 6.31 13.59 8.22
C ALA A 141 5.73 12.56 9.20
N LEU A 142 5.50 11.30 8.79
CA LEU A 142 5.07 10.23 9.70
C LEU A 142 6.03 10.00 10.86
N LYS A 143 7.32 10.35 10.74
CA LYS A 143 8.28 10.31 11.86
C LYS A 143 7.85 11.15 13.07
N LYS A 144 6.97 12.14 12.89
CA LYS A 144 6.40 12.89 14.02
C LYS A 144 5.67 11.99 15.03
N LEU A 145 5.13 10.86 14.58
CA LEU A 145 4.46 9.88 15.43
C LEU A 145 5.42 9.14 16.38
N ASP A 146 6.73 9.15 16.10
CA ASP A 146 7.75 8.53 16.97
C ASP A 146 7.86 9.26 18.33
N ASN A 147 7.39 10.51 18.41
CA ASN A 147 7.40 11.30 19.64
C ASN A 147 6.26 10.95 20.60
N ILE A 148 5.30 10.13 20.17
CA ILE A 148 4.18 9.72 21.02
C ILE A 148 4.59 8.52 21.86
N ASN A 149 4.60 8.70 23.19
CA ASN A 149 5.00 7.66 24.15
C ASN A 149 4.20 6.35 24.01
N LYS A 150 2.90 6.42 23.71
CA LYS A 150 2.03 5.26 23.52
C LYS A 150 1.13 5.47 22.32
N LEU A 151 1.35 4.71 21.25
CA LEU A 151 0.51 4.74 20.05
C LEU A 151 -0.86 4.08 20.29
N PHE A 152 -0.89 3.04 21.13
CA PHE A 152 -2.12 2.38 21.56
C PHE A 152 -2.34 2.58 23.06
N THR A 153 -3.50 3.12 23.43
CA THR A 153 -3.85 3.41 24.84
C THR A 153 -4.44 2.22 25.55
N GLU A 154 -5.10 1.32 24.83
CA GLU A 154 -5.74 0.13 25.35
C GLU A 154 -5.56 -1.03 24.36
N LYS A 155 -5.39 -2.24 24.91
CA LYS A 155 -5.26 -3.48 24.15
C LYS A 155 -6.12 -4.54 24.81
N ARG A 156 -7.03 -5.15 24.04
CA ARG A 156 -7.84 -6.30 24.49
C ARG A 156 -7.66 -7.46 23.54
N PHE A 157 -7.72 -8.67 24.08
CA PHE A 157 -7.44 -9.89 23.32
C PHE A 157 -8.48 -10.96 23.62
N LEU A 158 -8.85 -11.73 22.60
CA LEU A 158 -9.56 -13.00 22.72
C LEU A 158 -8.79 -14.03 21.92
N LYS A 159 -8.45 -15.16 22.55
CA LYS A 159 -7.78 -16.28 21.88
C LYS A 159 -8.66 -17.51 21.93
N ILE A 160 -8.96 -18.05 20.76
CA ILE A 160 -9.71 -19.28 20.55
C ILE A 160 -8.75 -20.27 19.88
N GLN A 161 -8.54 -21.40 20.55
CA GLN A 161 -7.75 -22.51 20.02
C GLN A 161 -8.63 -23.74 19.94
N ASP A 162 -8.60 -24.38 18.78
CA ASP A 162 -9.16 -25.73 18.62
C ASP A 162 -8.01 -26.73 18.52
N ASN A 163 -8.22 -27.95 19.00
CA ASN A 163 -7.22 -29.02 19.03
C ASN A 163 -7.00 -29.70 17.67
N ASN A 164 -7.49 -29.11 16.58
CA ASN A 164 -7.32 -29.64 15.23
C ASN A 164 -5.88 -29.48 14.73
N ARG A 165 -5.51 -30.30 13.74
CA ARG A 165 -4.23 -30.18 13.04
C ARG A 165 -4.15 -28.82 12.35
N ILE A 166 -3.18 -28.01 12.74
CA ILE A 166 -2.90 -26.71 12.12
C ILE A 166 -2.07 -26.92 10.86
N ASN A 167 -2.61 -26.50 9.72
CA ASN A 167 -1.95 -26.50 8.43
C ASN A 167 -1.04 -25.28 8.27
N LYS A 168 -0.05 -25.41 7.38
CA LYS A 168 0.87 -24.34 7.06
C LYS A 168 0.17 -23.31 6.18
N VAL A 169 0.19 -22.06 6.62
CA VAL A 169 -0.37 -20.91 5.90
C VAL A 169 0.38 -20.69 4.58
N LYS A 170 -0.37 -20.52 3.49
CA LYS A 170 0.20 -20.24 2.15
C LYS A 170 0.86 -18.86 2.11
N SER A 171 2.05 -18.76 1.52
CA SER A 171 2.78 -17.49 1.32
C SER A 171 1.91 -16.43 0.63
N LEU A 172 2.09 -15.17 1.00
CA LEU A 172 1.45 -14.03 0.32
C LEU A 172 1.94 -13.95 -1.11
N TYR A 173 3.23 -14.18 -1.32
CA TYR A 173 3.79 -14.31 -2.64
C TYR A 173 3.57 -15.76 -3.04
N LYS A 174 2.61 -16.04 -3.93
CA LYS A 174 2.46 -17.40 -4.48
C LYS A 174 3.86 -17.90 -4.85
N GLU A 175 4.17 -19.17 -4.57
CA GLU A 175 5.39 -19.85 -5.05
C GLU A 175 5.32 -20.06 -6.58
N SER A 176 4.86 -19.05 -7.32
CA SER A 176 4.92 -18.96 -8.76
C SER A 176 6.33 -18.57 -9.15
N HIS A 177 6.91 -19.33 -10.07
CA HIS A 177 8.14 -18.95 -10.74
C HIS A 177 7.84 -17.68 -11.54
N PHE A 178 8.39 -16.54 -11.10
CA PHE A 178 8.29 -15.29 -11.84
C PHE A 178 8.96 -15.48 -13.20
N ASN A 179 8.28 -15.10 -14.28
CA ASN A 179 8.95 -14.99 -15.57
C ASN A 179 9.92 -13.79 -15.56
N TYR A 180 10.78 -13.69 -16.57
CA TYR A 180 11.79 -12.62 -16.65
C TYR A 180 11.21 -11.21 -16.51
N GLU A 181 10.05 -10.95 -17.12
CA GLU A 181 9.40 -9.63 -17.11
C GLU A 181 8.82 -9.29 -15.73
N GLU A 182 8.25 -10.29 -15.05
CA GLU A 182 7.75 -10.15 -13.69
C GLU A 182 8.89 -10.00 -12.68
N GLN A 183 10.00 -10.72 -12.87
CA GLN A 183 11.18 -10.62 -12.02
C GLN A 183 11.80 -9.23 -12.11
N ILE A 184 11.85 -8.63 -13.30
CA ILE A 184 12.29 -7.24 -13.45
C ILE A 184 11.37 -6.28 -12.70
N LEU A 185 10.04 -6.40 -12.84
CA LEU A 185 9.10 -5.55 -12.11
C LEU A 185 9.25 -5.69 -10.59
N LYS A 186 9.47 -6.92 -10.11
CA LYS A 186 9.71 -7.20 -8.70
C LYS A 186 10.98 -6.50 -8.22
N ASN A 187 12.07 -6.60 -8.97
CA ASN A 187 13.34 -5.94 -8.63
C ASN A 187 13.20 -4.42 -8.62
N ILE A 188 12.51 -3.84 -9.62
CA ILE A 188 12.21 -2.40 -9.65
C ILE A 188 11.38 -2.00 -8.43
N LEU A 189 10.32 -2.74 -8.09
CA LEU A 189 9.47 -2.40 -6.94
C LEU A 189 10.22 -2.48 -5.61
N ILE A 190 11.05 -3.51 -5.40
CA ILE A 190 11.90 -3.64 -4.20
C ILE A 190 12.82 -2.43 -4.11
N ARG A 191 13.53 -2.12 -5.20
CA ARG A 191 14.47 -1.01 -5.23
C ARG A 191 13.80 0.36 -5.02
N LEU A 192 12.61 0.57 -5.59
CA LEU A 192 11.83 1.79 -5.36
C LEU A 192 11.38 1.93 -3.90
N ARG A 193 10.96 0.83 -3.26
CA ARG A 193 10.58 0.85 -1.84
C ARG A 193 11.78 1.20 -0.94
N GLU A 194 12.99 0.80 -1.32
CA GLU A 194 14.23 1.16 -0.64
C GLU A 194 14.64 2.63 -0.88
N ASP A 195 14.76 3.04 -2.14
CA ASP A 195 15.34 4.35 -2.54
C ASP A 195 14.34 5.52 -2.47
N CYS A 196 13.04 5.22 -2.53
CA CYS A 196 11.96 6.19 -2.67
C CYS A 196 10.82 5.95 -1.67
N GLY A 197 11.01 5.06 -0.69
CA GLY A 197 9.97 4.71 0.28
C GLY A 197 9.43 5.93 1.04
N ASP A 198 10.22 6.99 1.19
CA ASP A 198 9.84 8.23 1.86
C ASP A 198 9.12 9.25 0.95
N VAL A 199 8.99 8.98 -0.35
CA VAL A 199 8.41 9.91 -1.33
C VAL A 199 6.93 9.65 -1.57
N SER A 200 6.47 8.40 -1.54
CA SER A 200 5.08 8.08 -1.91
C SER A 200 4.49 6.93 -1.09
N LEU A 201 3.32 7.20 -0.48
CA LEU A 201 2.51 6.18 0.20
C LEU A 201 2.19 4.99 -0.71
N ASN A 202 1.93 5.29 -2.00
CA ASN A 202 1.50 4.28 -2.97
C ASN A 202 2.57 3.24 -3.28
N LEU A 203 3.85 3.47 -2.98
CA LEU A 203 4.91 2.47 -3.13
C LEU A 203 4.78 1.31 -2.13
N HIS A 204 4.19 1.58 -0.96
CA HIS A 204 4.06 0.61 0.13
C HIS A 204 2.88 -0.33 0.00
N TYR A 205 1.89 0.04 -0.82
CA TYR A 205 0.73 -0.78 -1.13
C TYR A 205 1.11 -1.98 -1.98
N HIS A 206 0.30 -3.04 -1.87
CA HIS A 206 0.45 -4.22 -2.69
C HIS A 206 0.40 -3.87 -4.18
N LYS A 207 1.33 -4.45 -4.94
CA LYS A 207 1.38 -4.35 -6.40
C LYS A 207 1.21 -5.73 -7.01
N ALA A 208 0.12 -5.92 -7.75
CA ALA A 208 -0.10 -7.14 -8.51
C ALA A 208 0.88 -7.20 -9.69
N ILE A 209 1.93 -7.99 -9.55
CA ILE A 209 2.94 -8.23 -10.60
C ILE A 209 2.66 -9.54 -11.34
N ILE A 210 2.22 -10.59 -10.64
CA ILE A 210 2.00 -11.91 -11.25
C ILE A 210 0.88 -11.83 -12.30
N GLY A 211 1.16 -12.37 -13.48
CA GLY A 211 0.25 -12.34 -14.63
C GLY A 211 0.12 -10.95 -15.26
N ARG A 212 0.95 -9.98 -14.85
CA ARG A 212 0.93 -8.61 -15.36
C ARG A 212 2.32 -8.19 -15.83
N LYS A 213 2.34 -7.42 -16.92
CA LYS A 213 3.57 -6.81 -17.47
C LYS A 213 3.78 -5.38 -16.99
N PHE A 214 3.06 -4.96 -15.96
CA PHE A 214 3.18 -3.65 -15.35
C PHE A 214 2.64 -3.64 -13.93
N PHE A 215 3.05 -2.64 -13.15
CA PHE A 215 2.33 -2.20 -11.96
C PHE A 215 2.09 -0.69 -11.99
N VAL A 216 1.23 -0.21 -11.09
CA VAL A 216 0.79 1.18 -11.07
C VAL A 216 1.11 1.83 -9.72
N ILE A 217 1.59 3.07 -9.77
CA ILE A 217 1.78 3.97 -8.63
C ILE A 217 0.86 5.16 -8.82
N GLY A 218 -0.08 5.38 -7.90
CA GLY A 218 -0.94 6.56 -7.91
C GLY A 218 -0.17 7.81 -7.48
N LEU A 219 -0.48 8.95 -8.09
CA LEU A 219 0.09 10.26 -7.72
C LEU A 219 -0.77 11.03 -6.71
N GLY A 220 -1.83 10.42 -6.18
CA GLY A 220 -2.76 11.08 -5.25
C GLY A 220 -3.77 12.00 -5.95
N ILE A 221 -3.83 11.96 -7.28
CA ILE A 221 -4.78 12.68 -8.12
C ILE A 221 -5.60 11.66 -8.90
N ASP A 222 -6.93 11.83 -8.91
CA ASP A 222 -7.84 10.86 -9.50
C ASP A 222 -7.51 10.58 -10.97
N SER A 223 -7.42 9.30 -11.30
CA SER A 223 -7.13 8.79 -12.65
C SER A 223 -5.79 9.21 -13.26
N LEU A 224 -4.90 9.85 -12.49
CA LEU A 224 -3.54 10.18 -12.90
C LEU A 224 -2.55 9.23 -12.21
N VAL A 225 -1.89 8.42 -13.03
CA VAL A 225 -1.08 7.30 -12.53
C VAL A 225 0.25 7.17 -13.25
N LEU A 226 1.25 6.70 -12.52
CA LEU A 226 2.50 6.19 -13.09
C LEU A 226 2.36 4.70 -13.32
N LYS A 227 2.53 4.27 -14.55
CA LYS A 227 2.60 2.86 -14.93
C LYS A 227 4.05 2.47 -15.17
N VAL A 228 4.56 1.53 -14.39
CA VAL A 228 5.88 0.94 -14.60
C VAL A 228 5.69 -0.35 -15.38
N THR A 229 6.25 -0.43 -16.59
CA THR A 229 6.03 -1.53 -17.54
C THR A 229 7.32 -2.31 -17.80
N SER A 230 7.24 -3.63 -17.83
CA SER A 230 8.35 -4.52 -18.21
C SER A 230 8.31 -4.95 -19.67
N VAL A 231 7.24 -4.65 -20.40
CA VAL A 231 7.15 -4.74 -21.86
C VAL A 231 6.03 -3.82 -22.33
N ASP A 232 6.37 -2.78 -23.10
CA ASP A 232 5.42 -2.05 -23.93
C ASP A 232 5.17 -2.77 -25.28
N LYS A 233 4.30 -2.21 -26.14
CA LYS A 233 4.02 -2.78 -27.47
C LYS A 233 5.28 -2.95 -28.36
N LYS A 234 6.38 -2.26 -28.04
CA LYS A 234 7.66 -2.27 -28.75
C LYS A 234 8.74 -3.09 -28.01
N GLY A 235 8.39 -3.82 -26.96
CA GLY A 235 9.36 -4.62 -26.20
C GLY A 235 10.26 -3.82 -25.26
N ARG A 236 9.88 -2.59 -24.90
CA ARG A 236 10.66 -1.69 -24.03
C ARG A 236 10.18 -1.74 -22.58
N ILE A 237 11.08 -1.41 -21.67
CA ILE A 237 10.84 -1.32 -20.22
C ILE A 237 10.88 0.16 -19.85
N GLY A 238 9.97 0.61 -18.99
CA GLY A 238 9.92 2.04 -18.69
C GLY A 238 8.85 2.44 -17.69
N VAL A 239 8.67 3.74 -17.60
CA VAL A 239 7.62 4.39 -16.81
C VAL A 239 6.82 5.33 -17.69
N GLU A 240 5.51 5.35 -17.50
CA GLU A 240 4.57 6.18 -18.24
C GLU A 240 3.67 6.93 -17.25
N LEU A 241 3.60 8.26 -17.36
CA LEU A 241 2.53 9.05 -16.77
C LEU A 241 1.34 9.01 -17.73
N ILE A 242 0.20 8.49 -17.27
CA ILE A 242 -1.00 8.28 -18.09
C ILE A 242 -2.11 9.24 -17.65
N PHE A 243 -2.61 10.03 -18.60
CA PHE A 243 -3.66 11.02 -18.38
C PHE A 243 -5.03 10.45 -18.79
N ASN A 244 -5.71 9.77 -17.86
CA ASN A 244 -7.02 9.20 -18.13
C ASN A 244 -8.17 10.13 -17.70
N GLY A 245 -9.17 10.27 -18.57
CA GLY A 245 -10.39 11.03 -18.30
C GLY A 245 -10.26 12.54 -18.57
N THR A 246 -11.40 13.20 -18.75
CA THR A 246 -11.50 14.59 -19.25
C THR A 246 -10.68 15.60 -18.44
N LYS A 247 -10.66 15.47 -17.11
CA LYS A 247 -9.89 16.38 -16.24
C LYS A 247 -8.38 16.26 -16.49
N ASN A 248 -7.88 15.05 -16.65
CA ASN A 248 -6.45 14.82 -16.86
C ASN A 248 -6.02 15.13 -18.29
N LEU A 249 -6.92 15.04 -19.27
CA LEU A 249 -6.65 15.54 -20.63
C LEU A 249 -6.44 17.05 -20.65
N LYS A 250 -7.25 17.83 -19.93
CA LYS A 250 -7.01 19.29 -19.79
C LYS A 250 -5.67 19.61 -19.12
N LEU A 251 -5.26 18.78 -18.16
CA LEU A 251 -3.95 18.90 -17.53
C LEU A 251 -2.82 18.61 -18.53
N LEU A 252 -3.00 17.61 -19.41
CA LEU A 252 -2.05 17.33 -20.49
C LEU A 252 -1.96 18.51 -21.47
N ASP A 253 -3.08 19.15 -21.82
CA ASP A 253 -3.08 20.36 -22.65
C ASP A 253 -2.25 21.48 -22.01
N LYS A 254 -2.39 21.69 -20.70
CA LYS A 254 -1.54 22.65 -19.96
C LYS A 254 -0.07 22.25 -20.00
N PHE A 255 0.24 20.97 -19.83
CA PHE A 255 1.62 20.46 -19.89
C PHE A 255 2.26 20.66 -21.26
N ILE A 256 1.49 20.55 -22.36
CA ILE A 256 1.97 20.79 -23.71
C ILE A 256 2.42 22.26 -23.88
N ILE A 257 1.71 23.22 -23.26
CA ILE A 257 2.07 24.65 -23.31
C ILE A 257 3.44 24.89 -22.65
N ILE A 258 3.72 24.19 -21.54
CA ILE A 258 4.98 24.30 -20.79
C ILE A 258 5.96 23.14 -21.09
N LYS A 259 5.85 22.52 -22.26
CA LYS A 259 6.58 21.31 -22.62
C LYS A 259 8.09 21.47 -22.44
N ASP A 260 8.68 22.55 -22.94
CA ASP A 260 10.13 22.76 -22.89
C ASP A 260 10.63 22.86 -21.44
N LYS A 261 9.87 23.52 -20.55
CA LYS A 261 10.16 23.58 -19.11
C LYS A 261 10.15 22.19 -18.46
N ILE A 262 9.20 21.34 -18.86
CA ILE A 262 9.11 19.96 -18.36
C ILE A 262 10.26 19.12 -18.91
N ASP A 263 10.53 19.19 -20.21
CA ASP A 263 11.63 18.43 -20.84
C ASP A 263 12.99 18.83 -20.24
N ASP A 264 13.27 20.12 -20.05
CA ASP A 264 14.45 20.63 -19.35
C ASP A 264 14.58 20.01 -17.95
N ALA A 265 13.49 20.03 -17.16
CA ALA A 265 13.49 19.48 -15.81
C ALA A 265 13.79 17.97 -15.79
N PHE A 266 13.51 17.25 -16.87
CA PHE A 266 13.79 15.82 -17.00
C PHE A 266 15.02 15.52 -17.88
N ASN A 267 15.85 16.52 -18.20
CA ASN A 267 17.02 16.38 -19.07
C ASN A 267 16.67 15.74 -20.43
N TYR A 268 15.51 16.08 -20.99
CA TYR A 268 15.03 15.65 -22.31
C TYR A 268 14.89 14.12 -22.48
N ILE A 269 14.78 13.35 -21.39
CA ILE A 269 14.57 11.90 -21.47
C ILE A 269 13.13 11.51 -21.83
N LEU A 270 12.21 12.47 -21.80
CA LEU A 270 10.77 12.23 -21.94
C LEU A 270 10.40 11.98 -23.40
N SER A 271 9.49 11.02 -23.59
CA SER A 271 8.80 10.74 -24.84
C SER A 271 7.33 11.11 -24.68
N TRP A 272 6.87 12.09 -25.46
CA TRP A 272 5.49 12.54 -25.49
C TRP A 272 4.70 11.74 -26.53
N ASP A 273 3.80 10.86 -26.08
CA ASP A 273 2.91 10.07 -26.92
C ASP A 273 1.49 10.62 -26.76
N LEU A 274 1.24 11.73 -27.48
CA LEU A 274 0.01 12.50 -27.41
C LEU A 274 -1.19 11.73 -27.99
N GLU A 275 -0.96 10.82 -28.94
CA GLU A 275 -2.02 9.94 -29.48
C GLU A 275 -2.62 9.06 -28.39
N HIS A 276 -1.80 8.62 -27.43
CA HIS A 276 -2.22 7.78 -26.31
C HIS A 276 -2.28 8.53 -24.96
N ASN A 277 -2.26 9.86 -24.98
CA ASN A 277 -2.35 10.73 -23.80
C ASN A 277 -1.36 10.35 -22.69
N LYS A 278 -0.09 10.16 -23.03
CA LYS A 278 0.94 9.74 -22.06
C LYS A 278 2.30 10.40 -22.30
N ILE A 279 3.06 10.50 -21.21
CA ILE A 279 4.45 10.97 -21.19
C ILE A 279 5.29 9.86 -20.56
N GLY A 280 6.29 9.33 -21.26
CA GLY A 280 7.02 8.16 -20.80
C GLY A 280 8.52 8.22 -21.03
N THR A 281 9.25 7.41 -20.27
CA THR A 281 10.69 7.17 -20.44
C THR A 281 10.86 5.67 -20.65
N TYR A 282 11.60 5.28 -21.70
CA TYR A 282 11.71 3.88 -22.12
C TYR A 282 13.15 3.49 -22.43
N TYR A 283 13.46 2.25 -22.08
CA TYR A 283 14.74 1.61 -22.30
C TYR A 283 14.54 0.27 -22.99
N HIS A 284 15.51 -0.16 -23.77
CA HIS A 284 15.44 -1.44 -24.47
C HIS A 284 15.60 -2.60 -23.47
N LYS A 285 14.80 -3.66 -23.62
CA LYS A 285 14.79 -4.81 -22.68
C LYS A 285 16.16 -5.48 -22.53
N SER A 286 17.00 -5.41 -23.56
CA SER A 286 18.37 -5.94 -23.53
C SER A 286 19.28 -5.23 -22.51
N GLU A 287 18.98 -3.99 -22.16
CA GLU A 287 19.78 -3.19 -21.21
C GLU A 287 19.61 -3.70 -19.77
N PHE A 288 18.50 -4.37 -19.46
CA PHE A 288 18.17 -4.89 -18.12
C PHE A 288 18.88 -6.20 -17.75
N LYS A 289 19.83 -6.65 -18.59
CA LYS A 289 20.76 -7.73 -18.22
C LYS A 289 21.77 -7.30 -17.16
N ASN A 290 21.96 -5.99 -16.98
CA ASN A 290 22.84 -5.41 -15.98
C ASN A 290 22.01 -4.80 -14.84
N ASP A 291 22.33 -5.10 -13.58
CA ASP A 291 21.64 -4.56 -12.40
C ASP A 291 21.61 -3.02 -12.36
N ASN A 292 22.60 -2.37 -13.00
CA ASN A 292 22.69 -0.92 -13.12
C ASN A 292 21.47 -0.28 -13.80
N MET A 293 20.78 -0.99 -14.69
CA MET A 293 19.61 -0.44 -15.40
C MET A 293 18.35 -0.42 -14.54
N VAL A 294 18.21 -1.36 -13.61
CA VAL A 294 17.14 -1.28 -12.59
C VAL A 294 17.34 -0.02 -11.75
N ASN A 295 18.58 0.24 -11.32
CA ASN A 295 18.91 1.43 -10.53
C ASN A 295 18.64 2.72 -11.31
N ARG A 296 19.04 2.77 -12.59
CA ARG A 296 18.76 3.93 -13.46
C ARG A 296 17.27 4.19 -13.61
N LEU A 297 16.49 3.17 -13.98
CA LEU A 297 15.04 3.32 -14.12
C LEU A 297 14.37 3.73 -12.80
N CYS A 298 14.83 3.22 -11.65
CA CYS A 298 14.31 3.63 -10.35
C CYS A 298 14.58 5.12 -10.06
N ARG A 299 15.74 5.65 -10.47
CA ARG A 299 16.03 7.09 -10.37
C ARG A 299 15.07 7.89 -11.25
N ASP A 300 14.85 7.48 -12.50
CA ASP A 300 13.91 8.18 -13.38
C ASP A 300 12.48 8.16 -12.80
N ILE A 301 12.03 7.02 -12.29
CA ILE A 301 10.72 6.90 -11.62
C ILE A 301 10.64 7.83 -10.39
N LYS A 302 11.74 7.97 -9.63
CA LYS A 302 11.81 8.91 -8.51
C LYS A 302 11.62 10.35 -8.98
N GLU A 303 12.27 10.74 -10.06
CA GLU A 303 12.10 12.07 -10.66
C GLU A 303 10.65 12.29 -11.09
N TYR A 304 9.98 11.28 -11.67
CA TYR A 304 8.55 11.36 -11.98
C TYR A 304 7.71 11.58 -10.71
N LEU A 305 8.01 10.87 -9.63
CA LEU A 305 7.29 10.98 -8.35
C LEU A 305 7.52 12.31 -7.64
N ILE A 306 8.58 13.06 -7.96
CA ILE A 306 8.90 14.34 -7.32
C ILE A 306 8.46 15.52 -8.20
N LYS A 307 8.88 15.53 -9.47
CA LYS A 307 8.73 16.68 -10.37
C LYS A 307 7.32 16.82 -10.92
N PHE A 308 6.67 15.73 -11.32
CA PHE A 308 5.30 15.82 -11.85
C PHE A 308 4.31 16.38 -10.83
N PRO A 309 4.27 15.94 -9.56
CA PRO A 309 3.41 16.58 -8.55
C PRO A 309 3.55 18.10 -8.49
N SER A 310 4.78 18.64 -8.56
CA SER A 310 5.00 20.09 -8.59
C SER A 310 4.39 20.75 -9.83
N PHE A 311 4.62 20.20 -11.02
CA PHE A 311 4.01 20.72 -12.26
C PHE A 311 2.48 20.65 -12.24
N ILE A 312 1.92 19.61 -11.62
CA ILE A 312 0.47 19.45 -11.50
C ILE A 312 -0.11 20.50 -10.55
N GLU A 313 0.54 20.72 -9.39
CA GLU A 313 0.16 21.78 -8.45
C GLU A 313 0.17 23.15 -9.14
N GLU A 314 1.26 23.50 -9.85
CA GLU A 314 1.35 24.76 -10.61
C GLU A 314 0.22 24.91 -11.64
N SER A 315 -0.14 23.83 -12.33
CA SER A 315 -1.15 23.84 -13.39
C SER A 315 -2.61 23.84 -12.88
N LEU A 316 -2.83 23.57 -11.59
CA LEU A 316 -4.15 23.53 -10.96
C LEU A 316 -4.51 24.84 -10.23
N ILE A 317 -3.57 25.79 -10.08
CA ILE A 317 -3.75 27.06 -9.36
C ILE A 317 -4.44 28.15 -10.22
N GLU A 318 -4.84 27.84 -11.46
CA GLU A 318 -5.53 28.76 -12.38
C GLU A 318 -7.04 28.54 -12.47
#